data_AF-A0A1I2FDQ2-F1
#
_entry.id   AF-A0A1I2FDQ2-F1
#
_cell.length_a   1.000
_cell.length_b   1.000
_cell.length_c   1.000
_cell.angle_alpha   90.00
_cell.angle_beta   90.00
_cell.angle_gamma   90.00
#
_symmetry.space_group_name_H-M   'P 1'
#
loop_
_entity.id
_entity.type
_entity.pdbx_description
1 polymer ?
#
loop_
_entity_poly.entity_id
_entity_poly.type
_entity_poly.pdbx_seq_one_letter_code
_entity_poly.pdbx_strand_id
1 'polypeptide(L)' 'MDKHLLVEIEQLRGKMVEKAMKKKTFVHREVLQLSQMLDELIVREQVLRAHSHK' A
#
# COMPACT_ATOMS: atom_id res chain seq x y z
N MET A 1 -6.02 -8.39 10.61
CA MET A 1 -5.94 -7.97 9.20
C MET A 1 -6.40 -9.12 8.38
N ASP A 2 -7.32 -8.88 7.47
CA ASP A 2 -7.67 -9.91 6.50
C ASP A 2 -6.37 -10.43 5.85
N LYS A 3 -6.21 -11.76 5.80
CA LYS A 3 -5.03 -12.39 5.22
C LYS A 3 -4.90 -12.03 3.74
N HIS A 4 -6.02 -11.86 3.03
CA HIS A 4 -6.03 -11.43 1.64
C HIS A 4 -5.52 -10.00 1.49
N LEU A 5 -5.96 -9.09 2.37
CA LEU A 5 -5.50 -7.71 2.36
C LEU A 5 -4.00 -7.61 2.68
N LEU A 6 -3.50 -8.39 3.62
CA LEU A 6 -2.06 -8.44 3.91
C LEU A 6 -1.24 -8.85 2.68
N VAL A 7 -1.71 -9.85 1.94
CA VAL A 7 -1.06 -10.27 0.69
C VAL A 7 -1.07 -9.16 -0.35
N GLU A 8 -2.19 -8.46 -0.51
CA GLU A 8 -2.31 -7.35 -1.46
C GLU A 8 -1.38 -6.17 -1.11
N ILE A 9 -1.32 -5.80 0.17
CA ILE A 9 -0.40 -4.79 0.72
C ILE A 9 1.06 -5.16 0.40
N GLU A 10 1.46 -6.40 0.68
CA GLU A 10 2.83 -6.84 0.44
C GLU A 10 3.18 -6.91 -1.05
N GLN A 11 2.23 -7.30 -1.91
CA GLN A 11 2.42 -7.27 -3.36
C GLN A 11 2.60 -5.85 -3.89
N LEU A 12 1.79 -4.89 -3.43
CA LEU A 12 1.91 -3.48 -3.81
C LEU A 12 3.22 -2.87 -3.30
N ARG A 13 3.59 -3.15 -2.06
CA ARG A 13 4.87 -2.74 -1.47
C ARG A 13 6.06 -3.30 -2.27
N GLY A 14 6.02 -4.57 -2.66
CA GLY A 14 7.06 -5.18 -3.50
C GLY A 14 7.22 -4.45 -4.83
N LYS A 15 6.12 -4.16 -5.52
CA LYS A 15 6.13 -3.38 -6.78
C LYS A 15 6.68 -1.97 -6.60
N MET A 16 6.35 -1.31 -5.48
CA MET A 16 6.83 0.03 -5.16
C MET A 16 8.35 0.03 -4.97
N VAL A 17 8.87 -0.91 -4.18
CA VAL A 17 10.32 -1.07 -3.94
C VAL A 17 11.05 -1.39 -5.25
N GLU A 18 10.53 -2.32 -6.05
CA GLU A 18 11.12 -2.68 -7.34
C GLU A 18 11.23 -1.45 -8.27
N LYS A 19 10.17 -0.64 -8.35
CA LYS A 19 10.19 0.60 -9.14
C LYS A 19 11.13 1.64 -8.55
N ALA A 20 11.17 1.82 -7.23
CA ALA A 20 12.09 2.75 -6.58
C ALA A 20 13.55 2.38 -6.87
N MET A 21 13.87 1.09 -6.83
CA MET A 21 15.19 0.56 -7.19
C MET A 21 15.52 0.83 -8.65
N LYS A 22 14.59 0.55 -9.58
CA LYS A 22 14.76 0.80 -11.01
C LYS A 22 14.96 2.29 -11.33
N LYS A 23 14.23 3.18 -10.66
CA LYS A 23 14.27 4.64 -10.87
C LYS A 23 15.34 5.33 -10.03
N LYS A 24 15.96 4.63 -9.08
CA LYS A 24 16.92 5.14 -8.08
C LYS A 24 16.38 6.31 -7.24
N THR A 25 15.07 6.35 -7.04
CA THR A 25 14.42 7.40 -6.24
C THR A 25 13.03 6.95 -5.79
N PHE A 26 12.64 7.36 -4.58
CA PHE A 26 11.29 7.14 -4.05
C PHE A 26 10.29 8.21 -4.51
N VAL A 27 10.76 9.35 -5.01
CA VAL A 27 9.89 10.47 -5.43
C VAL A 27 9.54 10.42 -6.92
N HIS A 28 9.88 9.33 -7.62
CA HIS A 28 9.41 9.13 -8.99
C HIS A 28 7.89 8.99 -8.99
N ARG A 29 7.20 9.63 -9.95
CA ARG A 29 5.74 9.65 -10.04
C ARG A 29 5.09 8.28 -9.87
N GLU A 30 5.60 7.26 -10.57
CA GLU A 30 5.07 5.88 -10.46
C GLU A 30 5.25 5.27 -9.06
N VAL A 31 6.33 5.62 -8.34
CA VAL A 31 6.57 5.13 -6.97
C VAL A 31 5.61 5.84 -6.02
N LEU A 32 5.41 7.15 -6.19
CA LEU A 32 4.44 7.93 -5.44
C LEU A 32 3.01 7.42 -5.63
N GLN A 33 2.63 7.07 -6.86
CA GLN A 33 1.31 6.49 -7.14
C GLN A 33 1.12 5.14 -6.41
N LEU A 34 2.12 4.28 -6.41
CA LEU A 34 2.05 3.02 -5.67
C LEU A 34 1.99 3.23 -4.15
N SER A 35 2.71 4.23 -3.63
CA SER A 35 2.62 4.62 -2.22
C SER A 35 1.23 5.09 -1.86
N GLN A 36 0.63 5.96 -2.68
CA GLN A 36 -0.73 6.46 -2.44
C GLN A 36 -1.78 5.34 -2.45
N MET A 37 -1.66 4.39 -3.39
CA MET A 37 -2.54 3.22 -3.41
C MET A 37 -2.40 2.36 -2.16
N LEU A 38 -1.17 2.19 -1.66
CA LEU A 38 -0.89 1.45 -0.44
C LEU A 38 -1.50 2.14 0.79
N ASP A 39 -1.34 3.46 0.88
CA ASP A 39 -1.90 4.28 1.96
C ASP A 39 -3.44 4.21 1.97
N GLU A 40 -4.07 4.28 0.80
CA GLU A 40 -5.53 4.14 0.68
C GLU A 40 -6.02 2.78 1.20
N LEU A 41 -5.35 1.69 0.85
CA LEU A 41 -5.72 0.35 1.32
C LEU A 41 -5.60 0.23 2.84
N ILE A 42 -4.51 0.75 3.40
CA ILE A 42 -4.27 0.74 4.85
C ILE A 42 -5.35 1.54 5.57
N VAL A 43 -5.66 2.75 5.10
CA VAL A 43 -6.67 3.61 5.71
C VAL A 43 -8.06 2.98 5.62
N ARG A 44 -8.43 2.42 4.45
CA ARG A 44 -9.73 1.74 4.28
C ARG A 44 -9.92 0.61 5.29
N GLU A 45 -8.90 -0.22 5.48
CA GLU A 45 -8.93 -1.30 6.48
C GLU A 45 -9.03 -0.79 7.91
N GLN A 46 -8.25 0.24 8.26
CA GLN A 46 -8.30 0.83 9.59
C GLN A 46 -9.69 1.41 9.90
N VAL A 47 -10.30 2.08 8.91
CA VAL A 47 -11.67 2.60 9.01
C VAL A 47 -12.67 1.47 9.17
N LEU A 48 -12.60 0.41 8.35
CA LEU A 48 -13.51 -0.74 8.47
C LEU A 48 -13.45 -1.36 9.87
N ARG A 49 -12.25 -1.58 10.41
CA ARG A 49 -12.11 -2.11 11.77
C ARG A 49 -12.64 -1.17 12.85
N ALA A 50 -12.40 0.13 12.71
CA ALA A 50 -12.92 1.12 13.66
C ALA A 50 -14.45 1.14 13.70
N HIS A 51 -15.12 0.82 12.58
CA HIS A 51 -16.57 0.70 12.50
C HIS A 51 -17.10 -0.66 12.94
N SER A 52 -16.36 -1.75 12.76
CA SER A 52 -16.77 -3.10 13.24
C SER A 52 -16.68 -3.29 14.76
N HIS A 53 -16.03 -2.37 15.48
CA HIS A 53 -15.93 -2.39 16.96
C HIS A 53 -16.92 -1.44 17.66
N LYS A 54 -17.89 -0.87 16.95
CA LYS A 54 -19.02 -0.10 17.49
C LYS A 54 -20.31 -0.90 17.38
#